data_AF-A0A9P8DXL4-F1
#
_entry.id   AF-A0A9P8DXL4-F1
#
_cell.length_a   1.000
_cell.length_b   1.000
_cell.length_c   1.000
_cell.angle_alpha   90.00
_cell.angle_beta   90.00
_cell.angle_gamma   90.00
#
_symmetry.space_group_name_H-M   'P 1'
#
loop_
_entity.id
_entity.type
_entity.pdbx_description
1 polymer ?
#
loop_
_entity_poly.entity_id
_entity_poly.type
_entity_poly.pdbx_seq_one_letter_code
_entity_poly.pdbx_strand_id
1 'polypeptide(L)'
;MGRFHPVYIRRSDGMLETATKTGARIVKEANKPTPKQLDDKPKSDGVKDYYREVAIDESKHMDWRRKLAAMLARDLNLDMEKGYILAHFPENYRLFEHVKTARKPGEGEPKTKTHAGGGNERQDAYLYGHPLGRKKRFRSPGDFYPHLLWLATDPEGDSDNCACKICCPEELDASMKEKDTNTTPILARRPSNQTKPSNISAASATQSSTPATVAARVDATSTPLATQPVAASPRPVAAAQAASRAPLKPEDYEIDRQYGIFLFRQGEMVWFDRQGAWGLGVIVERTKVGNNSNYRVQPLSFPDHPTQSVTITRDRDLRPWLAWSVPPYTHQALNQVSHPLHYSTFDFNALAQGKYGPGTTEIDASIMAAKAIDATYTPFCPSS
;
A
#
# COMPACT_ATOMS: atom_id res chain seq x y z
N MET A 1 34.76 -0.81 -3.19
CA MET A 1 33.38 -1.30 -2.93
C MET A 1 33.29 -1.60 -1.44
N GLY A 2 32.36 -0.98 -0.71
CA GLY A 2 32.23 -1.22 0.74
C GLY A 2 31.96 -2.69 1.04
N ARG A 3 32.46 -3.20 2.18
CA ARG A 3 32.24 -4.57 2.61
C ARG A 3 30.77 -4.72 3.05
N PHE A 4 29.96 -5.39 2.24
CA PHE A 4 28.58 -5.72 2.59
C PHE A 4 28.52 -7.02 3.38
N HIS A 5 27.62 -7.08 4.37
CA HIS A 5 27.31 -8.28 5.14
C HIS A 5 26.20 -9.05 4.42
N PRO A 6 26.41 -10.33 4.08
CA PRO A 6 25.42 -11.12 3.37
C PRO A 6 24.26 -11.50 4.32
N VAL A 7 23.03 -11.34 3.84
CA VAL A 7 21.81 -11.78 4.51
C VAL A 7 21.21 -12.94 3.72
N TYR A 8 20.87 -14.02 4.42
CA TYR A 8 20.30 -15.24 3.85
C TYR A 8 18.83 -15.36 4.27
N ILE A 9 17.95 -15.54 3.29
CA ILE A 9 16.53 -15.78 3.53
C ILE A 9 16.34 -17.30 3.65
N ARG A 10 15.73 -17.74 4.75
CA ARG A 10 15.60 -19.17 5.06
C ARG A 10 14.43 -19.86 4.34
N ARG A 11 13.43 -19.11 3.90
CA ARG A 11 12.26 -19.64 3.20
C ARG A 11 12.13 -19.03 1.80
N SER A 12 11.56 -19.82 0.90
CA SER A 12 11.01 -19.33 -0.36
C SER A 12 9.71 -20.04 -0.67
N ASP A 13 8.76 -19.30 -1.24
CA ASP A 13 7.57 -19.83 -1.91
C ASP A 13 7.73 -19.80 -3.44
N GLY A 14 8.90 -19.42 -3.95
CA GLY A 14 9.13 -19.24 -5.37
C GLY A 14 8.89 -20.52 -6.18
N MET A 15 8.19 -20.39 -7.30
CA MET A 15 7.92 -21.46 -8.26
C MET A 15 8.44 -21.11 -9.66
N LEU A 16 9.23 -22.01 -10.26
CA LEU A 16 9.70 -21.89 -11.65
C LEU A 16 8.58 -22.15 -12.68
N GLU A 17 7.60 -22.97 -12.30
CA GLU A 17 6.45 -23.33 -13.12
C GLU A 17 5.19 -23.24 -12.27
N THR A 18 4.10 -22.75 -12.86
CA THR A 18 2.79 -22.68 -12.23
C THR A 18 1.76 -23.44 -13.07
N ALA A 19 0.81 -24.08 -12.42
CA ALA A 19 -0.26 -24.83 -13.08
C ALA A 19 -1.55 -23.99 -13.07
N THR A 20 -2.00 -23.55 -14.25
CA THR A 20 -3.29 -22.86 -14.40
C THR A 20 -4.34 -23.84 -14.93
N LYS A 21 -5.51 -23.85 -14.31
CA LYS A 21 -6.63 -24.67 -14.76
C LYS A 21 -7.45 -23.89 -15.77
N THR A 22 -7.48 -24.36 -17.01
CA THR A 22 -8.34 -23.81 -18.07
C THR A 22 -9.37 -24.87 -18.43
N GLY A 23 -10.55 -24.77 -17.80
CA GLY A 23 -11.58 -25.80 -17.90
C GLY A 23 -11.15 -27.12 -17.22
N ALA A 24 -11.17 -28.22 -17.98
CA ALA A 24 -10.73 -29.54 -17.49
C ALA A 24 -9.21 -29.78 -17.63
N ARG A 25 -8.48 -28.89 -18.30
CA ARG A 25 -7.05 -29.06 -18.57
C ARG A 25 -6.20 -28.26 -17.59
N ILE A 26 -5.15 -28.90 -17.08
CA ILE A 26 -4.10 -28.24 -16.30
C ILE A 26 -2.97 -27.89 -17.27
N VAL A 27 -2.73 -26.60 -17.46
CA VAL A 27 -1.64 -26.10 -18.31
C VAL A 27 -0.50 -25.69 -17.39
N LYS A 28 0.67 -26.31 -17.59
CA LYS A 28 1.90 -25.87 -16.93
C LYS A 28 2.47 -24.69 -17.69
N GLU A 29 2.72 -23.59 -17.00
CA GLU A 29 3.32 -22.39 -17.55
C GLU A 29 4.57 -22.00 -16.76
N ALA A 30 5.63 -21.63 -17.47
CA ALA A 30 6.84 -21.12 -16.84
C ALA A 30 6.60 -19.74 -16.21
N ASN A 31 7.08 -19.55 -14.99
CA ASN A 31 6.97 -18.30 -14.23
C ASN A 31 8.09 -17.33 -14.59
N LYS A 32 8.09 -16.90 -15.86
CA LYS A 32 9.07 -15.99 -16.45
C LYS A 32 8.42 -15.23 -17.62
N PRO A 33 9.10 -14.32 -18.33
CA PRO A 33 8.59 -13.73 -19.58
C PRO A 33 8.25 -14.78 -20.65
N THR A 34 7.38 -14.44 -21.61
CA THR A 34 6.93 -15.41 -22.65
C THR A 34 8.08 -15.74 -23.59
N PRO A 35 8.08 -16.92 -24.26
CA PRO A 35 9.06 -17.20 -25.30
C PRO A 35 9.15 -16.08 -26.34
N LYS A 36 8.01 -15.47 -26.71
CA LYS A 36 7.95 -14.31 -27.61
C LYS A 36 8.59 -13.06 -27.03
N GLN A 37 8.49 -12.84 -25.71
CA GLN A 37 9.10 -11.70 -25.04
C GLN A 37 10.59 -11.90 -24.78
N LEU A 38 11.10 -13.13 -24.82
CA LEU A 38 12.53 -13.43 -24.71
C LEU A 38 13.23 -13.41 -26.08
N ASP A 39 12.49 -13.23 -27.17
CA ASP A 39 13.04 -13.21 -28.53
C ASP A 39 13.79 -11.89 -28.77
N ASP A 40 15.12 -11.98 -28.88
CA ASP A 40 16.02 -10.83 -29.06
C ASP A 40 16.22 -10.46 -30.53
N LYS A 41 15.50 -11.12 -31.45
CA LYS A 41 15.54 -10.80 -32.87
C LYS A 41 15.01 -9.39 -33.12
N PRO A 42 15.67 -8.61 -34.00
CA PRO A 42 15.18 -7.29 -34.36
C PRO A 42 13.82 -7.40 -35.05
N LYS A 43 12.91 -6.48 -34.70
CA LYS A 43 11.66 -6.27 -35.42
C LYS A 43 11.93 -5.70 -36.82
N SER A 44 10.88 -5.59 -37.63
CA SER A 44 10.96 -5.09 -39.02
C SER A 44 11.56 -3.68 -39.16
N ASP A 45 11.54 -2.89 -38.09
CA ASP A 45 12.11 -1.55 -37.97
C ASP A 45 13.57 -1.55 -37.43
N GLY A 46 14.16 -2.72 -37.19
CA GLY A 46 15.48 -2.88 -36.59
C GLY A 46 15.53 -2.63 -35.08
N VAL A 47 14.38 -2.43 -34.43
CA VAL A 47 14.27 -2.26 -32.97
C VAL A 47 14.27 -3.63 -32.30
N LYS A 48 15.13 -3.82 -31.28
CA LYS A 48 15.03 -4.99 -30.38
C LYS A 48 14.21 -4.58 -29.17
N ASP A 49 13.28 -5.44 -28.78
CA ASP A 49 12.31 -5.19 -27.70
C ASP A 49 12.00 -6.53 -27.02
N TYR A 50 12.78 -6.84 -25.99
CA TYR A 50 12.81 -8.17 -25.38
C TYR A 50 13.16 -8.11 -23.90
N TYR A 51 12.94 -9.20 -23.20
CA TYR A 51 13.31 -9.41 -21.82
C TYR A 51 14.55 -10.30 -21.74
N ARG A 52 15.47 -9.98 -20.84
CA ARG A 52 16.58 -10.88 -20.50
C ARG A 52 16.69 -11.06 -18.99
N GLU A 53 17.16 -12.22 -18.57
CA GLU A 53 17.49 -12.47 -17.17
C GLU A 53 18.71 -11.62 -16.80
N VAL A 54 18.65 -10.97 -15.65
CA VAL A 54 19.75 -10.14 -15.13
C VAL A 54 20.67 -11.05 -14.32
N ALA A 55 21.96 -11.08 -14.63
CA ALA A 55 22.90 -11.91 -13.88
C ALA A 55 23.17 -11.33 -12.47
N ILE A 56 23.58 -12.19 -11.54
CA ILE A 56 23.70 -11.85 -10.10
C ILE A 56 24.76 -10.77 -9.80
N ASP A 57 25.77 -10.69 -10.66
CA ASP A 57 26.91 -9.77 -10.64
C ASP A 57 26.63 -8.44 -11.36
N GLU A 58 25.54 -8.34 -12.12
CA GLU A 58 25.15 -7.08 -12.77
C GLU A 58 24.68 -6.04 -11.74
N SER A 59 25.03 -4.77 -11.97
CA SER A 59 24.70 -3.65 -11.07
C SER A 59 23.22 -3.58 -10.71
N LYS A 60 22.32 -3.85 -11.66
CA LYS A 60 20.87 -3.81 -11.44
C LYS A 60 20.40 -4.90 -10.46
N HIS A 61 20.97 -6.10 -10.56
CA HIS A 61 20.69 -7.19 -9.62
C HIS A 61 21.29 -6.90 -8.24
N MET A 62 22.52 -6.38 -8.18
CA MET A 62 23.14 -5.96 -6.92
C MET A 62 22.31 -4.88 -6.22
N ASP A 63 21.82 -3.88 -6.96
CA ASP A 63 21.02 -2.79 -6.42
C ASP A 63 19.69 -3.27 -5.83
N TRP A 64 19.02 -4.22 -6.48
CA TRP A 64 17.84 -4.89 -5.93
C TRP A 64 18.18 -5.56 -4.59
N ARG A 65 19.24 -6.39 -4.56
CA ARG A 65 19.64 -7.14 -3.35
C ARG A 65 20.06 -6.21 -2.21
N ARG A 66 20.75 -5.10 -2.50
CA ARG A 66 21.15 -4.08 -1.50
C ARG A 66 19.93 -3.37 -0.92
N LYS A 67 19.01 -2.90 -1.78
CA LYS A 67 17.79 -2.21 -1.34
C LYS A 67 16.94 -3.11 -0.45
N LEU A 68 16.71 -4.35 -0.86
CA LEU A 68 15.95 -5.32 -0.08
C LEU A 68 16.61 -5.60 1.28
N ALA A 69 17.92 -5.85 1.31
CA ALA A 69 18.63 -6.10 2.56
C ALA A 69 18.68 -4.88 3.48
N ALA A 70 18.80 -3.67 2.93
CA ALA A 70 18.76 -2.45 3.73
C ALA A 70 17.38 -2.21 4.37
N MET A 71 16.29 -2.52 3.67
CA MET A 71 14.95 -2.47 4.24
C MET A 71 14.77 -3.55 5.31
N LEU A 72 15.21 -4.79 5.03
CA LEU A 72 15.12 -5.89 5.99
C LEU A 72 15.95 -5.64 7.25
N ALA A 73 17.16 -5.10 7.12
CA ALA A 73 18.01 -4.75 8.25
C ALA A 73 17.36 -3.69 9.15
N ARG A 74 16.62 -2.74 8.57
CA ARG A 74 15.87 -1.73 9.32
C ARG A 74 14.76 -2.38 10.14
N ASP A 75 13.94 -3.23 9.54
CA ASP A 75 12.76 -3.80 10.22
C ASP A 75 13.13 -4.90 11.21
N LEU A 76 14.22 -5.63 10.97
CA LEU A 76 14.81 -6.58 11.92
C LEU A 76 15.71 -5.91 12.97
N ASN A 77 15.81 -4.58 12.96
CA ASN A 77 16.60 -3.78 13.90
C ASN A 77 18.07 -4.27 14.00
N LEU A 78 18.68 -4.57 12.85
CA LEU A 78 20.10 -4.91 12.74
C LEU A 78 20.97 -3.65 12.88
N ASP A 79 22.28 -3.86 13.06
CA ASP A 79 23.26 -2.78 13.17
C ASP A 79 23.33 -1.97 11.86
N MET A 80 22.79 -0.75 11.89
CA MET A 80 22.66 0.15 10.74
C MET A 80 23.97 0.82 10.31
N GLU A 81 25.05 0.70 11.09
CA GLU A 81 26.39 1.17 10.67
C GLU A 81 27.00 0.24 9.60
N LYS A 82 26.47 -0.99 9.49
CA LYS A 82 26.88 -1.98 8.50
C LYS A 82 26.06 -1.86 7.22
N GLY A 83 26.73 -2.01 6.08
CA GLY A 83 26.05 -2.27 4.82
C GLY A 83 25.63 -3.74 4.73
N TYR A 84 24.38 -4.01 4.31
CA TYR A 84 23.87 -5.36 4.07
C TYR A 84 23.54 -5.59 2.59
N ILE A 85 23.60 -6.86 2.17
CA ILE A 85 23.15 -7.30 0.85
C ILE A 85 22.52 -8.69 0.97
N LEU A 86 21.44 -8.96 0.25
CA LEU A 86 20.94 -10.32 0.17
C LEU A 86 21.98 -11.17 -0.56
N ALA A 87 22.33 -12.34 -0.04
CA ALA A 87 23.24 -13.26 -0.71
C ALA A 87 22.67 -13.65 -2.09
N HIS A 88 21.40 -14.04 -2.10
CA HIS A 88 20.60 -14.36 -3.28
C HIS A 88 19.16 -13.87 -3.06
N PHE A 89 18.35 -13.83 -4.12
CA PHE A 89 16.89 -13.78 -3.91
C PHE A 89 16.41 -15.08 -3.25
N PRO A 90 15.21 -15.10 -2.65
CA PRO A 90 14.58 -16.36 -2.25
C PRO A 90 14.57 -17.35 -3.43
N GLU A 91 14.70 -18.63 -3.12
CA GLU A 91 14.81 -19.69 -4.12
C GLU A 91 13.72 -19.57 -5.20
N ASN A 92 14.08 -19.81 -6.47
CA ASN A 92 13.21 -19.71 -7.65
C ASN A 92 12.68 -18.31 -8.00
N TYR A 93 13.06 -17.25 -7.28
CA TYR A 93 12.84 -15.88 -7.75
C TYR A 93 13.93 -15.43 -8.72
N ARG A 94 13.54 -14.87 -9.86
CA ARG A 94 14.44 -14.47 -10.96
C ARG A 94 14.13 -13.06 -11.45
N LEU A 95 15.16 -12.25 -11.62
CA LEU A 95 15.05 -10.87 -12.08
C LEU A 95 15.24 -10.81 -13.60
N PHE A 96 14.28 -10.19 -14.28
CA PHE A 96 14.35 -9.92 -15.71
C PHE A 96 14.31 -8.42 -15.95
N GLU A 97 15.07 -7.94 -16.91
CA GLU A 97 14.97 -6.55 -17.38
C GLU A 97 14.37 -6.49 -18.77
N HIS A 98 13.65 -5.40 -19.03
CA HIS A 98 13.13 -5.07 -20.34
C HIS A 98 14.14 -4.21 -21.09
N VAL A 99 14.65 -4.75 -22.20
CA VAL A 99 15.64 -4.11 -23.06
C VAL A 99 14.95 -3.66 -24.34
N LYS A 100 15.02 -2.36 -24.60
CA LYS A 100 14.60 -1.77 -25.87
C LYS A 100 15.77 -1.00 -26.49
N THR A 101 16.13 -1.34 -27.72
CA THR A 101 17.19 -0.65 -28.47
C THR A 101 16.62 -0.09 -29.76
N ALA A 102 16.61 1.23 -29.89
CA ALA A 102 16.27 1.91 -31.15
C ALA A 102 17.53 2.16 -31.99
N ARG A 103 17.51 1.78 -33.27
CA ARG A 103 18.50 2.27 -34.24
C ARG A 103 18.20 3.73 -34.56
N LYS A 104 19.18 4.62 -34.37
CA LYS A 104 19.17 5.93 -35.05
C LYS A 104 19.65 5.73 -36.49
N PRO A 105 18.96 6.28 -37.51
CA PRO A 105 19.45 6.24 -38.88
C PRO A 105 20.82 6.96 -38.96
N GLY A 106 21.87 6.26 -39.40
CA GLY A 106 23.18 6.86 -39.73
C GLY A 106 24.37 6.53 -38.81
N GLU A 107 24.19 5.82 -37.68
CA GLU A 107 25.31 5.34 -36.86
C GLU A 107 25.46 3.81 -36.94
N GLY A 108 26.68 3.35 -37.20
CA GLY A 108 27.07 1.94 -37.08
C GLY A 108 26.96 1.44 -35.64
N GLU A 109 26.65 0.13 -35.52
CA GLU A 109 26.29 -0.66 -34.32
C GLU A 109 25.33 -0.01 -33.30
N PRO A 110 24.18 -0.66 -32.97
CA PRO A 110 23.23 -0.13 -32.01
C PRO A 110 23.84 -0.07 -30.61
N LYS A 111 24.30 1.11 -30.17
CA LYS A 111 24.72 1.32 -28.79
C LYS A 111 23.54 1.11 -27.84
N THR A 112 23.64 0.12 -26.96
CA THR A 112 22.79 -0.02 -25.78
C THR A 112 22.97 1.25 -24.94
N LYS A 113 21.99 2.16 -24.96
CA LYS A 113 22.08 3.41 -24.21
C LYS A 113 22.02 3.11 -22.71
N THR A 114 23.19 3.03 -22.07
CA THR A 114 23.31 2.98 -20.60
C THR A 114 23.62 4.39 -20.04
N HIS A 115 22.62 4.98 -19.39
CA HIS A 115 22.66 5.95 -18.27
C HIS A 115 23.80 6.98 -18.13
N ALA A 116 24.08 7.82 -19.13
CA ALA A 116 24.95 8.99 -18.91
C ALA A 116 24.47 10.33 -19.52
N GLY A 117 23.22 10.46 -19.98
CA GLY A 117 22.72 11.73 -20.52
C GLY A 117 21.21 11.82 -20.48
N GLY A 118 20.68 12.82 -19.77
CA GLY A 118 19.26 13.01 -19.46
C GLY A 118 18.32 12.97 -20.68
N GLY A 119 17.31 12.12 -20.58
CA GLY A 119 16.30 11.85 -21.61
C GLY A 119 15.94 10.36 -21.66
N ASN A 120 15.54 9.79 -20.51
CA ASN A 120 15.56 8.34 -20.29
C ASN A 120 14.32 7.63 -20.88
N GLU A 121 14.55 6.67 -21.77
CA GLU A 121 13.66 5.50 -21.90
C GLU A 121 13.96 4.59 -20.71
N ARG A 122 13.00 4.43 -19.78
CA ARG A 122 13.17 3.71 -18.52
C ARG A 122 13.36 2.21 -18.80
N GLN A 123 14.50 1.64 -18.42
CA GLN A 123 14.72 0.19 -18.47
C GLN A 123 14.19 -0.47 -17.20
N ASP A 124 12.93 -0.87 -17.25
CA ASP A 124 12.24 -1.52 -16.13
C ASP A 124 12.74 -2.95 -15.88
N ALA A 125 12.80 -3.34 -14.60
CA ALA A 125 13.10 -4.71 -14.19
C ALA A 125 11.97 -5.30 -13.34
N TYR A 126 11.78 -6.60 -13.48
CA TYR A 126 10.67 -7.35 -12.93
C TYR A 126 11.16 -8.63 -12.27
N LEU A 127 10.76 -8.87 -11.03
CA LEU A 127 11.07 -10.09 -10.31
C LEU A 127 9.91 -11.09 -10.48
N TYR A 128 10.21 -12.22 -11.10
CA TYR A 128 9.30 -13.35 -11.29
C TYR A 128 9.58 -14.43 -10.25
N GLY A 129 8.61 -15.30 -9.99
CA GLY A 129 8.75 -16.42 -9.04
C GLY A 129 7.50 -16.66 -8.17
N HIS A 130 6.60 -15.68 -8.03
CA HIS A 130 5.44 -15.80 -7.14
C HIS A 130 4.52 -17.00 -7.48
N PRO A 131 3.97 -17.75 -6.50
CA PRO A 131 3.11 -18.93 -6.70
C PRO A 131 1.88 -18.71 -7.59
N LEU A 132 1.31 -17.50 -7.56
CA LEU A 132 0.19 -17.10 -8.41
C LEU A 132 0.56 -16.92 -9.91
N GLY A 133 1.81 -17.16 -10.27
CA GLY A 133 2.28 -17.30 -11.64
C GLY A 133 2.76 -16.02 -12.30
N ARG A 134 3.13 -16.15 -13.57
CA ARG A 134 3.88 -15.16 -14.36
C ARG A 134 3.29 -13.75 -14.40
N LYS A 135 1.96 -13.62 -14.27
CA LYS A 135 1.26 -12.32 -14.32
C LYS A 135 1.45 -11.55 -13.02
N LYS A 136 1.73 -12.25 -11.92
CA LYS A 136 1.93 -11.72 -10.58
C LYS A 136 3.42 -11.55 -10.30
N ARG A 137 4.03 -10.61 -11.03
CA ARG A 137 5.45 -10.24 -10.91
C ARG A 137 5.63 -8.92 -10.14
N PHE A 138 6.73 -8.78 -9.41
CA PHE A 138 7.05 -7.55 -8.69
C PHE A 138 7.81 -6.57 -9.58
N ARG A 139 7.46 -5.28 -9.52
CA ARG A 139 8.02 -4.25 -10.42
C ARG A 139 9.14 -3.40 -9.80
N SER A 140 9.39 -3.54 -8.50
CA SER A 140 10.44 -2.81 -7.79
C SER A 140 10.85 -3.56 -6.51
N PRO A 141 12.01 -3.22 -5.91
CA PRO A 141 12.37 -3.75 -4.60
C PRO A 141 11.33 -3.46 -3.52
N GLY A 142 10.79 -2.23 -3.50
CA GLY A 142 9.74 -1.85 -2.53
C GLY A 142 8.45 -2.63 -2.71
N ASP A 143 8.14 -3.03 -3.95
CA ASP A 143 6.97 -3.86 -4.28
C ASP A 143 7.10 -5.29 -3.73
N PHE A 144 8.31 -5.86 -3.81
CA PHE A 144 8.61 -7.20 -3.32
C PHE A 144 8.82 -7.23 -1.80
N TYR A 145 9.23 -6.12 -1.20
CA TYR A 145 9.68 -6.08 0.18
C TYR A 145 8.69 -6.64 1.22
N PRO A 146 7.39 -6.31 1.18
CA PRO A 146 6.43 -6.89 2.14
C PRO A 146 6.36 -8.42 2.06
N HIS A 147 6.51 -8.99 0.85
CA HIS A 147 6.57 -10.44 0.64
C HIS A 147 7.87 -11.03 1.19
N LEU A 148 9.00 -10.35 0.95
CA LEU A 148 10.29 -10.76 1.48
C LEU A 148 10.33 -10.73 3.01
N LEU A 149 9.75 -9.70 3.62
CA LEU A 149 9.65 -9.58 5.08
C LEU A 149 8.83 -10.74 5.65
N TRP A 150 7.66 -11.03 5.07
CA TRP A 150 6.86 -12.20 5.42
C TRP A 150 7.65 -13.51 5.30
N LEU A 151 8.37 -13.72 4.19
CA LEU A 151 9.26 -14.88 4.01
C LEU A 151 10.35 -14.99 5.09
N ALA A 152 10.77 -13.87 5.68
CA ALA A 152 11.82 -13.81 6.68
C ALA A 152 11.31 -13.92 8.13
N THR A 153 10.09 -13.46 8.42
CA THR A 153 9.60 -13.29 9.80
C THR A 153 8.46 -14.23 10.19
N ASP A 154 7.62 -14.62 9.24
CA ASP A 154 6.49 -15.51 9.54
C ASP A 154 7.01 -16.95 9.68
N PRO A 155 6.80 -17.65 10.81
CA PRO A 155 7.37 -18.99 11.02
C PRO A 155 6.65 -20.08 10.21
N GLU A 156 5.33 -20.00 10.09
CA GLU A 156 4.49 -21.06 9.50
C GLU A 156 4.37 -20.97 7.98
N GLY A 157 4.66 -19.81 7.41
CA GLY A 157 4.46 -19.54 5.99
C GLY A 157 2.99 -19.38 5.62
N ASP A 158 2.20 -18.82 6.53
CA ASP A 158 0.79 -18.56 6.27
C ASP A 158 0.65 -17.39 5.29
N SER A 159 0.08 -17.64 4.11
CA SER A 159 -0.10 -16.63 3.08
C SER A 159 -0.99 -15.47 3.52
N ASP A 160 -1.88 -15.69 4.49
CA ASP A 160 -2.79 -14.67 5.00
C ASP A 160 -2.07 -13.61 5.86
N ASN A 161 -0.88 -13.95 6.38
CA ASN A 161 -0.01 -13.02 7.10
C ASN A 161 0.84 -12.15 6.16
N CYS A 162 0.76 -12.37 4.83
CA CYS A 162 1.53 -11.60 3.85
C CYS A 162 0.81 -10.32 3.42
N ALA A 163 1.40 -9.16 3.75
CA ALA A 163 0.87 -7.85 3.40
C ALA A 163 1.28 -7.35 1.99
N CYS A 164 1.83 -8.21 1.13
CA CYS A 164 2.23 -7.77 -0.21
C CYS A 164 1.00 -7.61 -1.12
N LYS A 165 1.06 -6.65 -2.06
CA LYS A 165 -0.07 -6.37 -2.97
C LYS A 165 -0.50 -7.54 -3.88
N ILE A 166 0.33 -8.58 -3.97
CA ILE A 166 0.05 -9.76 -4.79
C ILE A 166 -0.77 -10.78 -3.99
N CYS A 167 -0.41 -11.00 -2.72
CA CYS A 167 -1.13 -11.87 -1.79
C CYS A 167 -2.41 -11.22 -1.27
N CYS A 168 -2.33 -9.92 -0.96
CA CYS A 168 -3.44 -9.07 -0.55
C CYS A 168 -3.68 -7.98 -1.61
N PRO A 169 -4.26 -8.31 -2.78
CA PRO A 169 -4.69 -7.30 -3.73
C PRO A 169 -5.81 -6.49 -3.09
N GLU A 170 -5.60 -5.18 -3.00
CA GLU A 170 -6.53 -4.13 -2.51
C GLU A 170 -7.95 -4.23 -3.11
N GLU A 171 -8.14 -4.99 -4.20
CA GLU A 171 -9.43 -5.31 -4.85
C GLU A 171 -10.27 -6.42 -4.16
N LEU A 172 -9.75 -7.10 -3.13
CA LEU A 172 -10.50 -8.13 -2.41
C LEU A 172 -11.61 -7.57 -1.50
N ASP A 173 -11.58 -6.27 -1.17
CA ASP A 173 -12.65 -5.63 -0.39
C ASP A 173 -13.77 -5.02 -1.23
N ALA A 174 -13.54 -4.72 -2.52
CA ALA A 174 -14.60 -4.25 -3.43
C ALA A 174 -15.43 -5.41 -4.05
N SER A 175 -14.92 -6.64 -4.03
CA SER A 175 -15.46 -7.76 -4.81
C SER A 175 -16.11 -8.88 -3.99
N MET A 176 -16.17 -8.78 -2.66
CA MET A 176 -16.87 -9.76 -1.81
C MET A 176 -18.41 -9.56 -1.80
N LYS A 177 -18.94 -8.58 -2.55
CA LYS A 177 -20.39 -8.42 -2.76
C LYS A 177 -20.93 -8.94 -4.09
N GLU A 178 -20.08 -9.51 -4.93
CA GLU A 178 -20.52 -10.40 -6.02
C GLU A 178 -19.50 -11.51 -6.20
N LYS A 179 -19.71 -12.63 -5.50
CA LYS A 179 -19.03 -13.87 -5.85
C LYS A 179 -20.09 -14.89 -6.19
N ASP A 180 -20.26 -15.15 -7.49
CA ASP A 180 -20.49 -16.52 -7.90
C ASP A 180 -19.23 -17.05 -8.61
N THR A 181 -18.61 -17.97 -7.88
CA THR A 181 -17.60 -18.95 -8.24
C THR A 181 -17.29 -19.18 -9.73
N ASN A 182 -16.02 -19.02 -10.12
CA ASN A 182 -15.17 -20.15 -10.56
C ASN A 182 -13.71 -19.70 -10.78
N THR A 183 -12.85 -19.86 -9.76
CA THR A 183 -11.44 -20.31 -9.87
C THR A 183 -10.93 -20.43 -8.43
N THR A 184 -11.00 -21.63 -7.87
CA THR A 184 -10.24 -22.03 -6.69
C THR A 184 -9.03 -22.86 -7.14
N PRO A 185 -7.81 -22.62 -6.64
CA PRO A 185 -6.81 -23.67 -6.61
C PRO A 185 -7.32 -24.75 -5.65
N ILE A 186 -7.47 -25.97 -6.16
CA ILE A 186 -7.81 -27.14 -5.33
C ILE A 186 -6.55 -27.53 -4.56
N LEU A 187 -6.58 -27.31 -3.24
CA LEU A 187 -6.23 -28.35 -2.29
C LEU A 187 -7.55 -29.03 -1.85
N ALA A 188 -7.54 -30.36 -1.74
CA ALA A 188 -8.71 -31.23 -1.79
C ALA A 188 -9.70 -31.14 -0.59
N ARG A 189 -11.03 -31.16 -0.85
CA ARG A 189 -12.04 -31.99 -0.13
C ARG A 189 -13.48 -31.95 -0.73
N ARG A 190 -14.26 -33.01 -0.43
CA ARG A 190 -15.51 -33.57 -1.04
C ARG A 190 -16.85 -32.89 -0.61
N PRO A 191 -18.02 -33.21 -1.26
CA PRO A 191 -19.19 -32.32 -1.47
C PRO A 191 -20.52 -32.76 -0.79
N SER A 192 -21.58 -31.92 -0.91
CA SER A 192 -22.99 -32.38 -1.06
C SER A 192 -23.96 -31.29 -1.61
N ASN A 193 -24.52 -31.57 -2.80
CA ASN A 193 -25.88 -31.40 -3.38
C ASN A 193 -26.79 -30.19 -3.04
N GLN A 194 -27.22 -29.39 -4.05
CA GLN A 194 -28.52 -29.39 -4.79
C GLN A 194 -29.31 -28.11 -4.41
N THR A 195 -30.03 -27.33 -5.23
CA THR A 195 -30.34 -27.23 -6.67
C THR A 195 -30.92 -25.80 -6.92
N LYS A 196 -30.64 -25.22 -8.09
CA LYS A 196 -31.22 -23.97 -8.66
C LYS A 196 -32.61 -24.25 -9.28
N PRO A 197 -33.46 -23.27 -9.64
CA PRO A 197 -33.33 -22.46 -10.89
C PRO A 197 -33.88 -21.01 -10.76
N SER A 198 -33.96 -20.07 -11.73
CA SER A 198 -33.22 -19.61 -12.93
C SER A 198 -34.05 -18.43 -13.51
N ASN A 199 -33.41 -17.39 -14.06
CA ASN A 199 -33.78 -16.55 -15.24
C ASN A 199 -33.41 -15.06 -15.05
N ILE A 200 -33.04 -14.22 -16.04
CA ILE A 200 -32.45 -14.24 -17.41
C ILE A 200 -32.27 -12.73 -17.77
N SER A 201 -31.17 -12.36 -18.47
CA SER A 201 -30.96 -11.17 -19.36
C SER A 201 -30.96 -9.73 -18.77
N ALA A 202 -30.29 -8.69 -19.31
CA ALA A 202 -29.28 -8.53 -20.37
C ALA A 202 -28.69 -7.08 -20.36
N ALA A 203 -27.40 -6.98 -20.74
CA ALA A 203 -26.74 -6.06 -21.67
C ALA A 203 -26.64 -4.51 -21.51
N SER A 204 -25.41 -4.03 -21.82
CA SER A 204 -24.99 -2.77 -22.47
C SER A 204 -24.72 -1.54 -21.57
N ALA A 205 -23.81 -0.59 -21.84
CA ALA A 205 -22.61 -0.44 -22.67
C ALA A 205 -22.04 0.99 -22.38
N THR A 206 -20.71 1.12 -22.27
CA THR A 206 -19.82 2.24 -22.68
C THR A 206 -20.20 3.73 -22.42
N GLN A 207 -19.32 4.51 -21.76
CA GLN A 207 -18.46 5.55 -22.38
C GLN A 207 -17.77 6.47 -21.35
N SER A 208 -16.67 7.06 -21.81
CA SER A 208 -15.57 7.72 -21.12
C SER A 208 -15.45 9.19 -21.52
N SER A 209 -14.99 10.08 -20.62
CA SER A 209 -14.32 11.34 -21.00
C SER A 209 -13.54 11.99 -19.84
N THR A 210 -12.31 12.41 -20.16
CA THR A 210 -11.35 13.24 -19.40
C THR A 210 -11.75 14.73 -19.34
N PRO A 211 -11.09 15.54 -18.49
CA PRO A 211 -10.51 16.79 -19.01
C PRO A 211 -9.15 17.21 -18.38
N ALA A 212 -8.61 18.28 -18.99
CA ALA A 212 -7.23 18.74 -19.00
C ALA A 212 -6.90 19.92 -18.05
N THR A 213 -5.58 20.16 -17.99
CA THR A 213 -4.75 21.08 -17.21
C THR A 213 -4.84 22.57 -17.60
N VAL A 214 -4.58 23.48 -16.65
CA VAL A 214 -4.13 24.87 -16.91
C VAL A 214 -2.98 25.25 -15.97
N ALA A 215 -1.98 25.94 -16.51
CA ALA A 215 -0.74 26.39 -15.88
C ALA A 215 -0.72 27.92 -15.69
N ALA A 216 0.11 28.44 -14.77
CA ALA A 216 0.60 29.82 -14.80
C ALA A 216 1.99 29.94 -14.15
N ARG A 217 2.86 30.71 -14.81
CA ARG A 217 4.27 31.07 -14.49
C ARG A 217 4.33 32.49 -13.94
N VAL A 218 5.38 32.85 -13.18
CA VAL A 218 6.00 34.20 -13.22
C VAL A 218 7.51 34.10 -12.95
N ASP A 219 8.30 34.76 -13.82
CA ASP A 219 9.75 35.00 -13.78
C ASP A 219 10.10 36.27 -12.97
N ALA A 220 11.33 36.37 -12.45
CA ALA A 220 12.08 37.63 -12.38
C ALA A 220 13.59 37.41 -12.13
N THR A 221 14.40 38.12 -12.92
CA THR A 221 15.88 38.11 -12.97
C THR A 221 16.39 39.50 -12.57
N SER A 222 17.50 39.62 -11.82
CA SER A 222 18.47 40.73 -11.95
C SER A 222 19.75 40.54 -11.12
N THR A 223 20.86 41.05 -11.65
CA THR A 223 22.19 41.34 -11.07
C THR A 223 22.81 42.45 -11.95
N PRO A 224 23.99 43.06 -11.66
CA PRO A 224 24.64 43.42 -10.39
C PRO A 224 25.20 44.89 -10.40
N LEU A 225 25.77 45.39 -9.29
CA LEU A 225 26.92 46.34 -9.34
C LEU A 225 27.72 46.36 -8.01
N ALA A 226 29.00 46.68 -8.12
CA ALA A 226 30.07 46.47 -7.15
C ALA A 226 30.43 47.68 -6.26
N THR A 227 31.01 47.43 -5.08
CA THR A 227 32.10 48.25 -4.47
C THR A 227 32.80 47.49 -3.32
N GLN A 228 34.13 47.52 -3.30
CA GLN A 228 35.03 47.04 -2.23
C GLN A 228 35.56 48.25 -1.39
N PRO A 229 36.54 48.10 -0.47
CA PRO A 229 36.53 47.35 0.79
C PRO A 229 36.93 48.24 2.00
N VAL A 230 36.50 47.91 3.22
CA VAL A 230 37.13 48.45 4.44
C VAL A 230 37.47 47.30 5.39
N ALA A 231 38.73 47.31 5.85
CA ALA A 231 39.37 46.32 6.68
C ALA A 231 38.76 46.21 8.08
N ALA A 232 38.58 44.98 8.57
CA ALA A 232 38.31 44.70 9.98
C ALA A 232 39.01 43.39 10.42
N SER A 233 39.63 43.47 11.59
CA SER A 233 40.50 42.52 12.29
C SER A 233 39.93 41.10 12.50
N PRO A 234 40.78 40.09 12.75
CA PRO A 234 40.35 38.69 12.82
C PRO A 234 39.62 38.37 14.14
N ARG A 235 38.42 37.83 14.04
CA ARG A 235 37.72 37.14 15.14
C ARG A 235 38.08 35.64 15.11
N PRO A 236 38.16 34.99 16.29
CA PRO A 236 38.53 33.58 16.38
C PRO A 236 37.43 32.69 15.83
N VAL A 237 37.84 31.67 15.07
CA VAL A 237 36.95 30.67 14.47
C VAL A 237 36.49 29.73 15.59
N ALA A 238 35.32 29.98 16.17
CA ALA A 238 34.63 29.00 16.98
C ALA A 238 34.10 27.91 16.04
N ALA A 239 34.61 26.69 16.20
CA ALA A 239 34.14 25.51 15.49
C ALA A 239 32.65 25.29 15.79
N ALA A 240 31.80 25.53 14.79
CA ALA A 240 30.40 25.14 14.83
C ALA A 240 30.31 23.61 14.69
N GLN A 241 30.28 22.90 15.81
CA GLN A 241 29.77 21.53 15.85
C GLN A 241 28.26 21.59 15.64
N ALA A 242 27.84 21.49 14.38
CA ALA A 242 26.45 21.18 14.04
C ALA A 242 26.19 19.71 14.41
N ALA A 243 25.89 19.44 15.68
CA ALA A 243 25.26 18.19 16.07
C ALA A 243 23.87 18.17 15.42
N SER A 244 23.67 17.24 14.48
CA SER A 244 22.36 16.94 13.92
C SER A 244 21.47 16.45 15.07
N ARG A 245 20.66 17.34 15.63
CA ARG A 245 19.66 16.99 16.63
C ARG A 245 18.61 16.13 15.92
N ALA A 246 18.71 14.82 16.07
CA ALA A 246 17.67 13.91 15.60
C ALA A 246 16.33 14.41 16.16
N PRO A 247 15.25 14.46 15.35
CA PRO A 247 13.95 14.85 15.85
C PRO A 247 13.61 13.96 17.06
N LEU A 248 13.33 14.59 18.20
CA LEU A 248 12.88 13.89 19.40
C LEU A 248 11.63 13.10 19.00
N LYS A 249 11.70 11.77 19.17
CA LYS A 249 10.57 10.89 18.88
C LYS A 249 9.41 11.30 19.82
N PRO A 250 8.18 11.44 19.31
CA PRO A 250 7.03 11.72 20.18
C PRO A 250 6.90 10.65 21.27
N GLU A 251 6.52 11.03 22.49
CA GLU A 251 6.37 10.11 23.63
C GLU A 251 5.43 8.93 23.31
N ASP A 252 4.37 9.19 22.54
CA ASP A 252 3.44 8.19 22.02
C ASP A 252 4.11 7.08 21.21
N TYR A 253 5.20 7.37 20.50
CA TYR A 253 5.91 6.37 19.69
C TYR A 253 6.52 5.27 20.56
N GLU A 254 7.11 5.62 21.71
CA GLU A 254 7.69 4.61 22.60
C GLU A 254 6.60 3.82 23.34
N ILE A 255 5.45 4.45 23.63
CA ILE A 255 4.27 3.77 24.19
C ILE A 255 3.70 2.76 23.18
N ASP A 256 3.55 3.15 21.91
CA ASP A 256 2.96 2.32 20.85
C ASP A 256 3.83 1.12 20.42
N ARG A 257 5.13 1.16 20.74
CA ARG A 257 6.06 0.03 20.54
C ARG A 257 5.97 -1.02 21.63
N GLN A 258 5.43 -0.68 22.79
CA GLN A 258 5.28 -1.61 23.89
C GLN A 258 4.01 -2.43 23.71
N TYR A 259 4.16 -3.75 23.70
CA TYR A 259 3.03 -4.66 23.55
C TYR A 259 2.13 -4.62 24.79
N GLY A 260 0.82 -4.58 24.57
CA GLY A 260 -0.18 -4.77 25.63
C GLY A 260 -0.41 -3.57 26.55
N ILE A 261 0.12 -2.38 26.24
CA ILE A 261 -0.17 -1.16 27.02
C ILE A 261 -1.56 -0.64 26.66
N PHE A 262 -1.80 -0.31 25.39
CA PHE A 262 -3.11 0.10 24.86
C PHE A 262 -3.48 -0.76 23.66
N LEU A 263 -4.77 -1.06 23.50
CA LEU A 263 -5.28 -1.76 22.31
C LEU A 263 -5.44 -0.82 21.11
N PHE A 264 -5.84 0.43 21.34
CA PHE A 264 -6.06 1.45 20.31
C PHE A 264 -5.06 2.59 20.43
N ARG A 265 -4.72 3.20 19.28
CA ARG A 265 -3.79 4.31 19.20
C ARG A 265 -4.47 5.66 19.14
N GLN A 266 -3.78 6.70 19.61
CA GLN A 266 -4.24 8.07 19.38
C GLN A 266 -4.25 8.36 17.86
N GLY A 267 -5.32 9.00 17.39
CA GLY A 267 -5.59 9.25 15.99
C GLY A 267 -6.20 8.06 15.23
N GLU A 268 -6.38 6.90 15.88
CA GLU A 268 -7.03 5.75 15.25
C GLU A 268 -8.55 5.96 15.14
N MET A 269 -9.12 5.56 14.01
CA MET A 269 -10.57 5.53 13.82
C MET A 269 -11.14 4.19 14.29
N VAL A 270 -12.18 4.26 15.11
CA VAL A 270 -12.77 3.11 15.79
C VAL A 270 -14.28 3.13 15.68
N TRP A 271 -14.89 1.95 15.71
CA TRP A 271 -16.28 1.82 16.10
C TRP A 271 -16.37 1.88 17.62
N PHE A 272 -17.35 2.61 18.14
CA PHE A 272 -17.64 2.58 19.57
C PHE A 272 -19.15 2.54 19.84
N ASP A 273 -19.52 1.89 20.94
CA ASP A 273 -20.92 1.77 21.35
C ASP A 273 -21.44 3.12 21.88
N ARG A 274 -22.53 3.60 21.27
CA ARG A 274 -23.29 4.80 21.65
C ARG A 274 -24.71 4.38 21.97
N GLN A 275 -24.93 4.00 23.23
CA GLN A 275 -26.27 3.68 23.75
C GLN A 275 -26.94 2.51 23.00
N GLY A 276 -26.18 1.46 22.67
CA GLY A 276 -26.68 0.25 22.02
C GLY A 276 -26.57 0.25 20.49
N ALA A 277 -25.99 1.29 19.89
CA ALA A 277 -25.69 1.37 18.47
C ALA A 277 -24.24 1.82 18.22
N TRP A 278 -23.60 1.24 17.21
CA TRP A 278 -22.19 1.49 16.91
C TRP A 278 -22.02 2.67 15.95
N GLY A 279 -21.22 3.66 16.33
CA GLY A 279 -20.86 4.81 15.49
C GLY A 279 -19.34 4.96 15.34
N LEU A 280 -18.91 5.71 14.33
CA LEU A 280 -17.48 6.02 14.16
C LEU A 280 -17.03 7.14 15.09
N GLY A 281 -15.81 7.02 15.58
CA GLY A 281 -15.10 8.06 16.32
C GLY A 281 -13.59 7.95 16.13
N VAL A 282 -12.88 9.01 16.51
CA VAL A 282 -11.42 9.03 16.51
C VAL A 282 -10.92 9.08 17.95
N ILE A 283 -9.93 8.25 18.28
CA ILE A 283 -9.27 8.29 19.59
C ILE A 283 -8.46 9.58 19.67
N VAL A 284 -8.85 10.51 20.55
CA VAL A 284 -8.14 11.79 20.72
C VAL A 284 -7.19 11.79 21.91
N GLU A 285 -7.42 10.93 22.90
CA GLU A 285 -6.53 10.75 24.05
C GLU A 285 -6.66 9.33 24.58
N ARG A 286 -5.60 8.82 25.21
CA ARG A 286 -5.60 7.54 25.94
C ARG A 286 -4.90 7.73 27.28
N THR A 287 -5.43 7.12 28.32
CA THR A 287 -4.85 7.16 29.66
C THR A 287 -4.96 5.80 30.34
N LYS A 288 -4.04 5.50 31.27
CA LYS A 288 -4.13 4.34 32.15
C LYS A 288 -4.64 4.74 33.51
N VAL A 289 -5.65 4.03 34.00
CA VAL A 289 -6.11 4.12 35.40
C VAL A 289 -5.97 2.74 36.01
N GLY A 290 -4.90 2.53 36.79
CA GLY A 290 -4.47 1.20 37.20
C GLY A 290 -4.12 0.34 35.98
N ASN A 291 -4.73 -0.85 35.88
CA ASN A 291 -4.54 -1.72 34.71
C ASN A 291 -5.49 -1.40 33.54
N ASN A 292 -6.52 -0.58 33.78
CA ASN A 292 -7.55 -0.31 32.78
C ASN A 292 -7.12 0.78 31.80
N SER A 293 -7.39 0.55 30.52
CA SER A 293 -7.23 1.54 29.46
C SER A 293 -8.48 2.42 29.39
N ASN A 294 -8.29 3.73 29.38
CA ASN A 294 -9.34 4.70 29.13
C ASN A 294 -9.04 5.44 27.83
N TYR A 295 -10.06 5.62 27.00
CA TYR A 295 -9.96 6.28 25.71
C TYR A 295 -10.93 7.45 25.67
N ARG A 296 -10.44 8.64 25.32
CA ARG A 296 -11.31 9.75 24.93
C ARG A 296 -11.53 9.67 23.44
N VAL A 297 -12.78 9.46 23.03
CA VAL A 297 -13.20 9.31 21.63
C VAL A 297 -13.94 10.56 21.21
N GLN A 298 -13.56 11.17 20.09
CA GLN A 298 -14.33 12.21 19.44
C GLN A 298 -15.31 11.55 18.44
N PRO A 299 -16.63 11.59 18.69
CA PRO A 299 -17.61 11.01 17.77
C PRO A 299 -17.58 11.73 16.42
N LEU A 300 -17.60 10.99 15.32
CA LEU A 300 -17.85 11.57 14.01
C LEU A 300 -19.37 11.70 13.81
N SER A 301 -19.78 12.77 13.13
CA SER A 301 -21.17 13.15 12.90
C SER A 301 -21.31 13.81 11.53
N PHE A 302 -22.44 14.46 11.27
CA PHE A 302 -22.76 15.23 10.06
C PHE A 302 -22.20 16.68 10.12
N PRO A 303 -22.16 17.41 8.98
CA PRO A 303 -21.66 18.79 8.91
C PRO A 303 -22.36 19.74 9.88
N ASP A 304 -21.63 20.74 10.37
CA ASP A 304 -22.09 21.80 11.27
C ASP A 304 -22.70 21.32 12.61
N HIS A 305 -22.48 20.05 12.97
CA HIS A 305 -22.95 19.45 14.22
C HIS A 305 -21.79 18.95 15.08
N PRO A 306 -21.19 19.82 15.92
CA PRO A 306 -20.11 19.42 16.80
C PRO A 306 -20.61 18.46 17.88
N THR A 307 -19.89 17.36 18.06
CA THR A 307 -20.16 16.36 19.10
C THR A 307 -19.20 16.55 20.27
N GLN A 308 -19.63 16.20 21.48
CA GLN A 308 -18.74 16.17 22.63
C GLN A 308 -17.95 14.85 22.65
N SER A 309 -16.68 14.93 23.06
CA SER A 309 -15.86 13.75 23.27
C SER A 309 -16.40 12.88 24.39
N VAL A 310 -16.33 11.57 24.24
CA VAL A 310 -16.83 10.59 25.20
C VAL A 310 -15.68 9.76 25.76
N THR A 311 -15.71 9.46 27.05
CA THR A 311 -14.72 8.57 27.68
C THR A 311 -15.22 7.13 27.65
N ILE A 312 -14.43 6.24 27.05
CA ILE A 312 -14.67 4.80 26.99
C ILE A 312 -13.65 4.12 27.90
N THR A 313 -14.15 3.38 28.90
CA THR A 313 -13.33 2.75 29.95
C THR A 313 -13.26 1.23 29.82
N ARG A 314 -13.97 0.65 28.84
CA ARG A 314 -14.00 -0.79 28.58
C ARG A 314 -13.61 -1.02 27.13
N ASP A 315 -12.54 -1.77 26.94
CA ASP A 315 -12.02 -2.13 25.61
C ASP A 315 -13.07 -2.80 24.71
N ARG A 316 -14.02 -3.55 25.29
CA ARG A 316 -15.11 -4.23 24.56
C ARG A 316 -16.10 -3.29 23.88
N ASP A 317 -16.15 -2.03 24.32
CA ASP A 317 -17.02 -0.99 23.77
C ASP A 317 -16.35 -0.25 22.60
N LEU A 318 -15.12 -0.66 22.23
CA LEU A 318 -14.37 -0.20 21.08
C LEU A 318 -14.09 -1.36 20.13
N ARG A 319 -14.04 -1.07 18.83
CA ARG A 319 -13.62 -2.03 17.81
C ARG A 319 -12.81 -1.36 16.72
N PRO A 320 -11.83 -2.05 16.13
CA PRO A 320 -11.12 -1.53 14.96
C PRO A 320 -12.12 -1.30 13.82
N TRP A 321 -12.02 -0.14 13.16
CA TRP A 321 -12.97 0.25 12.12
C TRP A 321 -13.06 -0.76 10.97
N LEU A 322 -11.91 -1.15 10.40
CA LEU A 322 -11.84 -2.05 9.23
C LEU A 322 -12.02 -3.54 9.57
N ALA A 323 -12.05 -3.91 10.85
CA ALA A 323 -12.20 -5.32 11.25
C ALA A 323 -13.67 -5.79 11.25
N TRP A 324 -14.63 -4.92 10.91
CA TRP A 324 -16.06 -5.18 11.05
C TRP A 324 -16.87 -4.65 9.86
N SER A 325 -17.93 -5.39 9.51
CA SER A 325 -18.92 -4.92 8.56
C SER A 325 -19.62 -3.67 9.11
N VAL A 326 -19.77 -2.65 8.27
CA VAL A 326 -20.51 -1.44 8.62
C VAL A 326 -21.93 -1.79 9.08
N PRO A 327 -22.37 -1.35 10.28
CA PRO A 327 -23.69 -1.69 10.79
C PRO A 327 -24.83 -1.11 9.94
N PRO A 328 -26.06 -1.66 10.06
CA PRO A 328 -27.24 -1.04 9.45
C PRO A 328 -27.50 0.34 10.07
N TYR A 329 -28.20 1.19 9.32
CA TYR A 329 -28.65 2.48 9.85
C TYR A 329 -29.64 2.27 11.01
N THR A 330 -29.61 3.16 11.98
CA THR A 330 -30.57 3.24 13.09
C THR A 330 -31.96 3.65 12.60
N HIS A 331 -32.05 4.55 11.61
CA HIS A 331 -33.30 4.84 10.92
C HIS A 331 -33.64 3.73 9.94
N GLN A 332 -34.71 2.99 10.23
CA GLN A 332 -35.17 1.85 9.41
C GLN A 332 -35.45 2.25 7.95
N ALA A 333 -35.99 3.46 7.72
CA ALA A 333 -36.28 3.96 6.38
C ALA A 333 -35.02 4.01 5.49
N LEU A 334 -33.85 4.34 6.06
CA LEU A 334 -32.59 4.41 5.30
C LEU A 334 -32.10 3.04 4.84
N ASN A 335 -32.43 1.97 5.56
CA ASN A 335 -32.08 0.60 5.17
C ASN A 335 -32.93 0.05 4.03
N GLN A 336 -34.05 0.71 3.70
CA GLN A 336 -34.95 0.33 2.61
C GLN A 336 -34.64 1.06 1.29
N VAL A 337 -33.75 2.06 1.33
CA VAL A 337 -33.37 2.83 0.15
C VAL A 337 -32.57 1.94 -0.80
N SER A 338 -33.02 1.85 -2.06
CA SER A 338 -32.40 0.97 -3.08
C SER A 338 -31.19 1.58 -3.76
N HIS A 339 -31.06 2.92 -3.75
CA HIS A 339 -29.93 3.64 -4.33
C HIS A 339 -28.92 4.07 -3.25
N PRO A 340 -27.61 4.14 -3.57
CA PRO A 340 -26.58 4.55 -2.62
C PRO A 340 -26.85 5.95 -2.03
N LEU A 341 -26.79 6.06 -0.70
CA LEU A 341 -26.83 7.33 0.00
C LEU A 341 -25.40 7.87 0.12
N HIS A 342 -25.20 9.14 -0.25
CA HIS A 342 -23.89 9.76 -0.24
C HIS A 342 -23.80 10.84 0.83
N TYR A 343 -22.80 10.74 1.70
CA TYR A 343 -22.64 11.59 2.87
C TYR A 343 -22.65 13.09 2.51
N SER A 344 -21.91 13.52 1.48
CA SER A 344 -21.80 14.96 1.16
C SER A 344 -23.06 15.60 0.57
N THR A 345 -24.01 14.80 0.06
CA THR A 345 -25.22 15.30 -0.61
C THR A 345 -26.50 14.97 0.16
N PHE A 346 -26.39 14.21 1.26
CA PHE A 346 -27.55 13.77 2.02
C PHE A 346 -28.09 14.90 2.91
N ASP A 347 -29.42 15.03 2.96
CA ASP A 347 -30.10 16.04 3.78
C ASP A 347 -30.17 15.59 5.25
N PHE A 348 -29.08 15.84 5.99
CA PHE A 348 -29.02 15.54 7.42
C PHE A 348 -29.96 16.41 8.26
N ASN A 349 -30.36 17.60 7.78
CA ASN A 349 -31.33 18.44 8.47
C ASN A 349 -32.72 17.80 8.46
N ALA A 350 -33.14 17.26 7.31
CA ALA A 350 -34.36 16.45 7.21
C ALA A 350 -34.30 15.23 8.13
N LEU A 351 -33.15 14.56 8.24
CA LEU A 351 -32.97 13.41 9.12
C LEU A 351 -33.08 13.79 10.60
N ALA A 352 -32.40 14.87 11.02
CA ALA A 352 -32.48 15.41 12.38
C ALA A 352 -33.88 15.89 12.77
N GLN A 353 -34.68 16.33 11.81
CA GLN A 353 -36.09 16.72 12.02
C GLN A 353 -37.04 15.52 12.11
N GLY A 354 -36.55 14.29 12.02
CA GLY A 354 -37.34 13.07 12.17
C GLY A 354 -38.13 12.65 10.92
N LYS A 355 -37.81 13.20 9.74
CA LYS A 355 -38.53 12.86 8.49
C LYS A 355 -38.40 11.38 8.09
N TYR A 356 -37.43 10.67 8.63
CA TYR A 356 -37.15 9.26 8.33
C TYR A 356 -37.52 8.32 9.49
N GLY A 357 -38.33 8.80 10.45
CA GLY A 357 -38.77 8.03 11.61
C GLY A 357 -37.79 8.11 12.79
N PRO A 358 -37.90 7.21 13.78
CA PRO A 358 -37.00 7.18 14.93
C PRO A 358 -35.61 6.64 14.55
N GLY A 359 -34.58 7.25 15.12
CA GLY A 359 -33.18 6.85 14.96
C GLY A 359 -32.24 7.92 15.52
N THR A 360 -30.93 7.73 15.32
CA THR A 360 -29.88 8.64 15.79
C THR A 360 -29.10 9.19 14.61
N THR A 361 -29.31 10.47 14.31
CA THR A 361 -28.73 11.14 13.14
C THR A 361 -27.20 11.11 13.15
N GLU A 362 -26.55 11.35 14.28
CA GLU A 362 -25.08 11.33 14.34
C GLU A 362 -24.51 9.96 13.99
N ILE A 363 -25.15 8.89 14.48
CA ILE A 363 -24.74 7.51 14.22
C ILE A 363 -24.93 7.20 12.73
N ASP A 364 -26.08 7.52 12.16
CA ASP A 364 -26.37 7.23 10.76
C ASP A 364 -25.49 8.03 9.80
N ALA A 365 -25.16 9.27 10.14
CA ALA A 365 -24.18 10.06 9.41
C ALA A 365 -22.80 9.37 9.40
N SER A 366 -22.36 8.89 10.57
CA SER A 366 -21.08 8.17 10.68
C SER A 366 -21.09 6.85 9.89
N ILE A 367 -22.20 6.11 9.90
CA ILE A 367 -22.40 4.88 9.12
C ILE A 367 -22.40 5.18 7.62
N MET A 368 -23.06 6.28 7.21
CA MET A 368 -23.11 6.69 5.81
C MET A 368 -21.72 7.05 5.29
N ALA A 369 -20.94 7.78 6.07
CA ALA A 369 -19.54 8.03 5.75
C ALA A 369 -18.76 6.72 5.64
N ALA A 370 -18.87 5.83 6.64
CA ALA A 370 -18.17 4.54 6.67
C ALA A 370 -18.45 3.64 5.46
N LYS A 371 -19.64 3.73 4.85
CA LYS A 371 -19.99 2.98 3.63
C LYS A 371 -19.32 3.52 2.37
N ALA A 372 -18.82 4.76 2.40
CA ALA A 372 -18.27 5.46 1.24
C ALA A 372 -16.75 5.62 1.27
N ILE A 373 -16.10 5.27 2.39
CA ILE A 373 -14.64 5.38 2.56
C ILE A 373 -14.04 4.02 2.91
N ASP A 374 -12.84 3.76 2.39
CA ASP A 374 -12.05 2.53 2.58
C ASP A 374 -10.72 2.78 3.31
N ALA A 375 -10.32 4.05 3.42
CA ALA A 375 -9.13 4.49 4.13
C ALA A 375 -9.38 5.75 4.96
N THR A 376 -8.57 5.95 6.00
CA THR A 376 -8.54 7.16 6.81
C THR A 376 -7.10 7.56 7.08
N TYR A 377 -6.85 8.86 7.14
CA TYR A 377 -5.54 9.42 7.45
C TYR A 377 -5.72 10.46 8.54
N THR A 378 -5.00 10.30 9.64
CA THR A 378 -4.93 11.31 10.70
C THR A 378 -3.62 12.08 10.52
N PRO A 379 -3.64 13.33 10.02
CA PRO A 379 -2.44 14.11 9.88
C PRO A 379 -1.94 14.50 11.28
N PHE A 380 -0.85 13.88 11.73
CA PHE A 380 -0.19 14.28 12.96
C PHE A 380 0.56 15.60 12.70
N CYS A 381 0.16 16.67 13.38
CA CYS A 381 0.93 17.91 13.38
C CYS A 381 2.11 17.75 14.37
N PRO A 382 3.38 17.92 13.96
CA PRO A 382 4.54 17.76 14.84
C PRO A 382 4.66 18.81 15.96
N SER A 383 3.67 19.68 16.12
CA SER A 383 3.68 20.79 17.06
C SER A 383 2.28 21.09 17.57
N SER A 384 1.90 20.49 18.69
CA SER A 384 0.86 20.98 19.60
C SER A 384 1.25 20.57 21.01
#